data_AF-A0A838V5R5-F1
#
_entry.id   AF-A0A838V5R5-F1
#
_cell.length_a   1.000
_cell.length_b   1.000
_cell.length_c   1.000
_cell.angle_alpha   90.00
_cell.angle_beta   90.00
_cell.angle_gamma   90.00
#
_symmetry.space_group_name_H-M   'P 1'
#
loop_
_entity.id
_entity.type
_entity.pdbx_description
1 polymer ?
#
loop_
_entity_poly.entity_id
_entity_poly.type
_entity_poly.pdbx_seq_one_letter_code
_entity_poly.pdbx_strand_id
1 'polypeptide(L)'
;MIPRYTLPEMGEVWTPQTKMETWLEVELAATEAWAEEGVVPREAAEAARAKAAFTVAAVDERERVTDHDVAAFVDVVAASVGEHGRWIHYGLTSSDVLD
;
A
#
# COMPACT_ATOMS: atom_id res chain seq x y z
N MET A 1 2.49 17.98 -12.16
CA MET A 1 2.53 19.46 -12.09
C MET A 1 3.61 20.01 -13.02
N ILE A 2 3.55 21.29 -13.42
CA ILE A 2 4.57 21.88 -14.29
C ILE A 2 5.78 22.30 -13.44
N PRO A 3 7.02 21.80 -13.71
CA PRO A 3 8.18 22.06 -12.86
C PRO A 3 8.48 23.54 -12.62
N ARG A 4 8.25 24.39 -13.62
CA ARG A 4 8.48 25.85 -13.54
C ARG A 4 7.75 26.54 -12.38
N TYR A 5 6.58 26.02 -12.01
CA TYR A 5 5.69 26.65 -11.01
C TYR A 5 5.50 25.81 -9.75
N THR A 6 6.13 24.63 -9.69
CA THR A 6 5.97 23.70 -8.59
C THR A 6 7.01 24.01 -7.52
N LEU A 7 6.56 24.34 -6.31
CA LEU A 7 7.45 24.35 -5.15
C LEU A 7 7.92 22.92 -4.87
N PRO A 8 9.21 22.70 -4.57
CA PRO A 8 9.74 21.35 -4.33
C PRO A 8 8.92 20.55 -3.32
N GLU A 9 8.57 21.16 -2.19
CA GLU A 9 7.83 20.53 -1.10
C GLU A 9 6.42 20.11 -1.53
N MET A 10 5.76 20.95 -2.33
CA MET A 10 4.45 20.61 -2.88
C MET A 10 4.55 19.52 -3.96
N GLY A 11 5.61 19.55 -4.77
CA GLY A 11 5.86 18.50 -5.77
C GLY A 11 6.06 17.12 -5.17
N GLU A 12 6.75 17.05 -4.04
CA GLU A 12 7.07 15.82 -3.31
C GLU A 12 5.80 15.07 -2.84
N VAL A 13 4.83 15.79 -2.28
CA VAL A 13 3.55 15.24 -1.80
C VAL A 13 2.81 14.43 -2.87
N TRP A 14 2.90 14.87 -4.13
CA TRP A 14 2.16 14.26 -5.25
C TRP A 14 3.02 13.28 -6.06
N THR A 15 4.16 12.85 -5.53
CA THR A 15 4.97 11.82 -6.19
C THR A 15 4.31 10.44 -6.07
N PRO A 16 4.52 9.51 -7.03
CA PRO A 16 4.07 8.13 -6.90
C PRO A 16 4.59 7.45 -5.62
N GLN A 17 5.82 7.79 -5.21
CA GLN A 17 6.41 7.29 -3.97
C GLN A 17 5.57 7.69 -2.77
N THR A 18 5.34 8.99 -2.56
CA THR A 18 4.55 9.48 -1.42
C THR A 18 3.09 9.00 -1.48
N LYS A 19 2.50 8.88 -2.67
CA LYS A 19 1.17 8.28 -2.85
C LYS A 19 1.13 6.85 -2.30
N MET A 20 2.03 5.99 -2.77
CA MET A 20 2.06 4.57 -2.39
C MET A 20 2.54 4.34 -0.96
N GLU A 21 3.41 5.21 -0.41
CA GLU A 21 3.76 5.20 1.02
C GLU A 21 2.54 5.52 1.89
N THR A 22 1.72 6.48 1.46
CA THR A 22 0.47 6.83 2.15
C THR A 22 -0.53 5.67 2.09
N TRP A 23 -0.70 5.05 0.92
CA TRP A 23 -1.51 3.84 0.78
C TRP A 23 -1.04 2.71 1.70
N LEU A 24 0.28 2.50 1.79
CA LEU A 24 0.85 1.50 2.67
C LEU A 24 0.49 1.76 4.14
N GLU A 25 0.59 3.00 4.61
CA GLU A 25 0.20 3.33 5.99
C GLU A 25 -1.30 3.09 6.24
N VAL A 26 -2.18 3.37 5.28
CA VAL A 26 -3.62 3.06 5.40
C VAL A 26 -3.86 1.55 5.49
N GLU A 27 -3.22 0.76 4.62
CA GLU A 27 -3.32 -0.71 4.64
C GLU A 27 -2.84 -1.32 5.95
N LEU A 28 -1.72 -0.83 6.47
CA LEU A 28 -1.16 -1.28 7.74
C LEU A 28 -2.07 -0.91 8.91
N ALA A 29 -2.58 0.32 8.94
CA ALA A 29 -3.52 0.76 9.96
C ALA A 29 -4.82 -0.06 9.96
N ALA A 30 -5.37 -0.37 8.77
CA ALA A 30 -6.54 -1.23 8.65
C ALA A 30 -6.26 -2.67 9.12
N THR A 31 -5.10 -3.22 8.76
CA THR A 31 -4.68 -4.57 9.20
C THR A 31 -4.49 -4.65 10.71
N GLU A 32 -3.89 -3.62 11.31
CA GLU A 32 -3.72 -3.48 12.75
C GLU A 32 -5.07 -3.38 13.48
N ALA A 33 -5.99 -2.55 12.98
CA ALA A 33 -7.35 -2.44 13.53
C ALA A 33 -8.11 -3.78 13.47
N TRP A 34 -8.00 -4.52 12.37
CA TRP A 34 -8.59 -5.87 12.29
C TRP A 34 -7.96 -6.86 13.27
N ALA A 35 -6.69 -6.69 13.63
CA ALA A 35 -6.05 -7.51 14.65
C ALA A 35 -6.52 -7.16 16.07
N GLU A 36 -6.81 -5.88 16.35
CA GLU A 36 -7.44 -5.45 17.59
C GLU A 36 -8.84 -6.03 17.76
N GLU A 37 -9.62 -6.11 16.68
CA GLU A 37 -10.94 -6.74 16.63
C GLU A 37 -10.89 -8.29 16.61
N GLY A 38 -9.69 -8.88 16.58
CA GLY A 38 -9.47 -10.34 16.61
C GLY A 38 -9.77 -11.09 15.32
N VAL A 39 -9.94 -10.39 14.19
CA VAL A 39 -10.18 -10.98 12.87
C VAL A 39 -8.87 -11.41 12.21
N VAL A 40 -7.85 -10.56 12.28
CA VAL A 40 -6.50 -10.83 11.78
C VAL A 40 -5.64 -11.34 12.94
N PRO A 41 -4.86 -12.43 12.78
CA PRO A 41 -3.89 -12.84 13.79
C PRO A 41 -2.90 -11.70 14.09
N ARG A 42 -2.63 -11.44 15.38
CA ARG A 42 -1.73 -10.35 15.78
C ARG A 42 -0.34 -10.46 15.16
N GLU A 43 0.20 -11.67 15.08
CA GLU A 43 1.45 -11.98 14.38
C GLU A 43 1.45 -11.57 12.89
N ALA A 44 0.29 -11.62 12.23
CA ALA A 44 0.17 -11.21 10.84
C ALA A 44 0.25 -9.68 10.69
N ALA A 45 -0.39 -8.92 11.58
CA ALA A 45 -0.28 -7.47 11.61
C ALA A 45 1.17 -7.03 11.96
N GLU A 46 1.80 -7.67 12.94
CA GLU A 46 3.20 -7.43 13.30
C GLU A 46 4.15 -7.76 12.11
N ALA A 47 3.90 -8.86 11.40
CA ALA A 47 4.66 -9.22 10.21
C ALA A 47 4.45 -8.23 9.06
N ALA A 48 3.22 -7.75 8.85
CA ALA A 48 2.92 -6.73 7.85
C ALA A 48 3.71 -5.45 8.16
N ARG A 49 3.62 -4.92 9.38
CA ARG A 49 4.34 -3.70 9.79
C ARG A 49 5.87 -3.83 9.65
N ALA A 50 6.41 -5.01 9.90
CA ALA A 50 7.85 -5.26 9.85
C ALA A 50 8.41 -5.53 8.44
N LYS A 51 7.60 -6.02 7.51
CA LYS A 51 8.07 -6.57 6.21
C LYS A 51 7.42 -5.95 4.98
N ALA A 52 6.28 -5.27 5.13
CA ALA A 52 5.58 -4.67 4.01
C ALA A 52 6.49 -3.62 3.35
N ALA A 53 6.71 -3.80 2.06
CA ALA A 53 7.64 -3.00 1.28
C ALA A 53 7.23 -3.05 -0.19
N PHE A 54 7.55 -1.99 -0.91
CA PHE A 54 7.33 -1.91 -2.34
C PHE A 54 8.42 -1.06 -2.99
N THR A 55 8.46 -1.11 -4.32
CA THR A 55 9.10 -0.07 -5.13
C THR A 55 8.10 0.36 -6.18
N VAL A 56 8.05 1.65 -6.53
CA VAL A 56 7.14 2.17 -7.56
C VAL A 56 7.31 1.37 -8.86
N ALA A 57 8.54 1.06 -9.26
CA ALA A 57 8.81 0.28 -10.46
C ALA A 57 8.22 -1.15 -10.44
N ALA A 58 8.18 -1.82 -9.28
CA ALA A 58 7.57 -3.13 -9.16
C ALA A 58 6.04 -3.06 -9.28
N VAL A 59 5.44 -2.00 -8.73
CA VAL A 59 3.99 -1.74 -8.86
C VAL A 59 3.64 -1.42 -10.30
N ASP A 60 4.39 -0.53 -10.95
CA ASP A 60 4.18 -0.16 -12.35
C ASP A 60 4.28 -1.39 -13.27
N GLU A 61 5.26 -2.27 -13.07
CA GLU A 61 5.39 -3.50 -13.85
C GLU A 61 4.21 -4.45 -13.60
N ARG A 62 3.74 -4.56 -12.36
CA ARG A 62 2.58 -5.39 -12.02
C ARG A 62 1.29 -4.83 -12.62
N GLU A 63 1.14 -3.50 -12.65
CA GLU A 63 -0.01 -2.80 -13.23
C GLU A 63 -0.19 -3.13 -14.71
N ARG A 64 0.90 -3.33 -15.46
CA ARG A 64 0.84 -3.76 -16.87
C ARG A 64 0.12 -5.09 -17.08
N VAL A 65 0.03 -5.92 -16.03
CA VAL A 65 -0.67 -7.22 -16.05
C VAL A 65 -2.08 -7.09 -15.48
N THR A 66 -2.26 -6.31 -14.42
CA THR A 66 -3.55 -6.19 -13.72
C THR A 66 -4.50 -5.20 -14.38
N ASP A 67 -3.98 -4.23 -15.14
CA ASP A 67 -4.71 -3.05 -15.65
C ASP A 67 -5.45 -2.30 -14.51
N HIS A 68 -4.85 -2.35 -13.30
CA HIS A 68 -5.41 -1.79 -12.08
C HIS A 68 -4.30 -1.50 -11.06
N ASP A 69 -4.12 -0.23 -10.72
CA ASP A 69 -3.03 0.29 -9.90
C ASP A 69 -3.08 -0.16 -8.43
N VAL A 70 -4.23 -0.02 -7.75
CA VAL A 70 -4.37 -0.47 -6.35
C VAL A 70 -4.20 -1.98 -6.24
N ALA A 71 -4.78 -2.76 -7.17
CA ALA A 71 -4.59 -4.20 -7.17
C ALA A 71 -3.11 -4.59 -7.39
N ALA A 72 -2.41 -3.89 -8.28
CA ALA A 72 -0.97 -4.10 -8.48
C ALA A 72 -0.14 -3.76 -7.24
N PHE A 73 -0.49 -2.67 -6.56
CA PHE A 73 0.15 -2.26 -5.30
C PHE A 73 -0.04 -3.33 -4.22
N VAL A 74 -1.28 -3.79 -4.01
CA VAL A 74 -1.62 -4.83 -3.02
C VAL A 74 -0.86 -6.13 -3.32
N ASP A 75 -0.80 -6.56 -4.58
CA ASP A 75 -0.05 -7.75 -4.98
C ASP A 75 1.44 -7.66 -4.61
N VAL A 76 2.08 -6.51 -4.87
CA VAL A 76 3.49 -6.28 -4.58
C VAL A 76 3.75 -6.26 -3.08
N VAL A 77 2.92 -5.56 -2.31
CA VAL A 77 3.06 -5.46 -0.85
C VAL A 77 2.79 -6.82 -0.18
N ALA A 78 1.71 -7.50 -0.57
CA ALA A 78 1.38 -8.82 -0.03
C ALA A 78 2.51 -9.82 -0.28
N ALA A 79 3.12 -9.79 -1.47
CA ALA A 79 4.26 -10.65 -1.79
C ALA A 79 5.49 -10.37 -0.91
N SER A 80 5.75 -9.11 -0.52
CA SER A 80 6.89 -8.77 0.34
C SER A 80 6.72 -9.28 1.78
N VAL A 81 5.49 -9.37 2.26
CA VAL A 81 5.16 -9.86 3.62
C VAL A 81 5.25 -11.39 3.71
N GLY A 82 4.94 -12.10 2.62
CA GLY A 82 4.95 -13.56 2.56
C GLY A 82 3.61 -14.16 2.96
N GLU A 83 3.61 -15.20 3.81
CA GLU A 83 2.39 -15.95 4.16
C GLU A 83 1.28 -15.08 4.80
N HIS A 84 1.69 -14.05 5.56
CA HIS A 84 0.78 -13.11 6.21
C HIS A 84 0.25 -12.04 5.24
N GLY A 85 0.82 -11.92 4.03
CA GLY A 85 0.40 -10.93 3.03
C GLY A 85 -1.05 -11.06 2.58
N ARG A 86 -1.67 -12.23 2.77
CA ARG A 86 -3.11 -12.47 2.51
C ARG A 86 -4.07 -11.58 3.30
N TRP A 87 -3.58 -10.89 4.33
CA TRP A 87 -4.37 -9.99 5.17
C TRP A 87 -4.28 -8.52 4.74
N ILE A 88 -3.33 -8.19 3.86
CA ILE A 88 -3.29 -6.87 3.22
C ILE A 88 -4.56 -6.69 2.40
N HIS A 89 -5.17 -5.51 2.48
CA HIS A 89 -6.43 -5.15 1.81
C HIS A 89 -7.67 -5.98 2.24
N TYR A 90 -7.60 -6.69 3.36
CA TYR A 90 -8.73 -7.53 3.80
C TYR A 90 -9.96 -6.68 4.16
N GLY A 91 -11.05 -6.93 3.42
CA GLY A 91 -12.34 -6.27 3.65
C GLY A 91 -12.44 -4.83 3.13
N LEU A 92 -11.42 -4.33 2.45
CA LEU A 92 -11.39 -3.00 1.84
C LEU A 92 -11.78 -3.05 0.37
N THR A 93 -12.24 -1.90 -0.13
CA THR A 93 -12.30 -1.56 -1.55
C THR A 93 -11.16 -0.62 -1.90
N SER A 94 -10.87 -0.45 -3.18
CA SER A 94 -9.77 0.42 -3.63
C SER A 94 -9.95 1.88 -3.21
N SER A 95 -11.19 2.37 -3.12
CA SER A 95 -11.48 3.74 -2.68
C SER A 95 -11.20 3.97 -1.20
N ASP A 96 -11.28 2.95 -0.35
CA ASP A 96 -10.94 3.09 1.08
C ASP A 96 -9.46 3.42 1.31
N VAL A 97 -8.61 3.16 0.30
CA VAL A 97 -7.17 3.43 0.32
C VAL A 97 -6.82 4.68 -0.51
N LEU A 98 -7.57 4.93 -1.58
CA LEU A 98 -7.27 5.99 -2.54
C LEU A 98 -7.81 7.36 -2.14
N ASP A 99 -8.99 7.43 -1.52
CA ASP A 99 -9.73 8.67 -1.20
C ASP A 99 -9.26 9.37 0.08
#